data_AF-A0A4Y2X7W0-F1
#
_entry.id   AF-A0A4Y2X7W0-F1
#
_cell.length_a   1.000
_cell.length_b   1.000
_cell.length_c   1.000
_cell.angle_alpha   90.00
_cell.angle_beta   90.00
_cell.angle_gamma   90.00
#
_symmetry.space_group_name_H-M   'P 1'
#
loop_
_entity.id
_entity.type
_entity.pdbx_description
1 polymer ?
#
loop_
_entity_poly.entity_id
_entity_poly.type
_entity_poly.pdbx_seq_one_letter_code
_entity_poly.pdbx_strand_id
1 'polypeptide(L)'
;MLPVDGRQLENVKGELLKLKKKETADCQLWQKVARTEEQINSLLTVMAQRGQKRTAEETEEQRNRGLSHMAQRGLERKTEVNRRTKK
;
A
#
# COMPACT_ATOMS: atom_id res chain seq x y z
N MET A 1 -26.10 33.81 50.30
CA MET A 1 -25.35 32.84 49.48
C MET A 1 -24.82 31.76 50.42
N LEU A 2 -25.18 30.49 50.21
CA LEU A 2 -24.64 29.40 51.02
C LEU A 2 -23.19 29.12 50.60
N PRO A 3 -22.25 28.96 51.54
CA PRO A 3 -20.87 28.64 51.20
C PRO A 3 -20.81 27.26 50.56
N VAL A 4 -20.18 27.16 49.38
CA VAL A 4 -19.87 25.87 48.76
C VAL A 4 -18.92 25.13 49.70
N ASP A 5 -19.30 23.93 50.11
CA ASP A 5 -18.46 23.07 50.93
C ASP A 5 -17.15 22.75 50.21
N GLY A 6 -16.01 23.17 50.78
CA GLY A 6 -14.68 23.00 50.17
C GLY A 6 -14.36 21.54 49.81
N ARG A 7 -14.90 20.58 50.55
CA ARG A 7 -14.77 19.14 50.25
C ARG A 7 -15.42 18.72 48.93
N GLN A 8 -16.54 19.33 48.53
CA GLN A 8 -17.16 19.03 47.24
C GLN A 8 -16.29 19.50 46.08
N LEU A 9 -15.66 20.67 46.23
CA LEU A 9 -14.77 21.22 45.21
C LEU A 9 -13.52 20.34 45.01
N GLU A 10 -12.95 19.81 46.09
CA GLU A 10 -11.80 18.89 46.03
C GLU A 10 -12.15 17.57 45.33
N ASN A 11 -13.34 17.01 45.58
CA ASN A 11 -13.80 15.80 44.91
C ASN A 11 -13.96 16.00 43.40
N VAL A 12 -14.59 17.12 42.98
CA VAL A 12 -14.75 17.46 41.56
C VAL A 12 -13.39 17.65 40.89
N LYS A 13 -12.44 18.30 41.57
CA LYS A 13 -11.06 18.45 41.08
C LYS A 13 -10.36 17.10 40.91
N GLY A 14 -10.57 16.17 41.84
CA GLY A 14 -10.04 14.81 41.76
C GLY A 14 -10.58 14.02 40.58
N GLU A 15 -11.90 14.04 40.37
CA GLU A 15 -12.55 13.37 39.23
C GLU A 15 -12.13 13.98 37.89
N LEU A 16 -12.03 15.32 37.80
CA LEU A 16 -11.54 16.00 36.61
C LEU A 16 -10.11 15.59 36.26
N LEU A 17 -9.23 15.44 37.26
CA LEU A 17 -7.86 14.98 37.05
C LEU A 17 -7.82 13.53 36.54
N LYS A 18 -8.68 12.65 37.06
CA LYS A 18 -8.78 11.25 36.58
C LYS A 18 -9.25 11.20 35.13
N LEU A 19 -10.29 11.97 34.79
CA LEU A 19 -10.82 12.06 33.43
C LEU A 19 -9.75 12.55 32.46
N LYS A 20 -9.03 13.61 32.79
CA LYS A 20 -7.96 14.14 31.93
C LYS A 20 -6.83 13.14 31.69
N LYS A 21 -6.45 12.37 32.73
CA LYS A 21 -5.45 11.30 32.60
C LYS A 21 -5.93 10.18 31.68
N LYS A 22 -7.20 9.79 31.80
CA LYS A 22 -7.83 8.78 30.93
C LYS A 22 -7.88 9.27 29.49
N GLU A 23 -8.36 10.49 29.25
CA GLU A 23 -8.43 11.10 27.92
C GLU A 23 -7.04 11.18 27.25
N THR A 24 -6.02 11.56 28.01
CA THR A 24 -4.64 11.59 27.48
C THR A 24 -4.16 10.18 27.08
N ALA A 25 -4.46 9.16 27.89
CA ALA A 25 -4.11 7.79 27.57
C ALA A 25 -4.87 7.28 26.33
N ASP A 26 -6.15 7.61 26.21
CA ASP A 26 -7.00 7.25 25.07
C ASP A 26 -6.50 7.90 23.78
N CYS A 27 -6.12 9.19 23.81
CA CYS A 27 -5.50 9.87 22.68
C CYS A 27 -4.15 9.23 22.27
N GLN A 28 -3.32 8.84 23.24
CA GLN A 28 -2.06 8.15 22.97
C GLN A 28 -2.28 6.76 22.35
N LEU A 29 -3.29 6.03 22.82
CA LEU A 29 -3.66 4.73 22.25
C LEU A 29 -4.11 4.89 20.80
N TRP A 30 -5.00 5.84 20.53
CA TRP A 30 -5.46 6.17 19.19
C TRP A 30 -4.31 6.51 18.24
N GLN A 31 -3.36 7.33 18.70
CA GLN A 31 -2.19 7.68 17.89
C GLN A 31 -1.34 6.45 17.54
N LYS A 32 -1.16 5.52 18.49
CA LYS A 32 -0.43 4.27 18.24
C LYS A 32 -1.14 3.39 17.23
N VAL A 33 -2.47 3.23 17.37
CA VAL A 33 -3.30 2.45 16.44
C VAL A 33 -3.23 3.05 15.04
N ALA A 34 -3.48 4.35 14.90
CA ALA A 34 -3.44 5.04 13.61
C ALA A 34 -2.07 4.88 12.92
N ARG A 35 -0.97 5.00 13.68
CA ARG A 35 0.38 4.77 13.14
C ARG A 35 0.58 3.34 12.62
N THR A 36 0.06 2.35 13.33
CA THR A 36 0.15 0.94 12.90
C THR A 36 -0.71 0.68 11.67
N GLU A 37 -1.91 1.24 11.59
CA GLU A 37 -2.78 1.14 10.42
C GLU A 37 -2.12 1.76 9.18
N GLU A 38 -1.51 2.94 9.30
CA GLU A 38 -0.76 3.57 8.20
C GLU A 38 0.40 2.69 7.72
N GLN A 39 1.15 2.09 8.65
CA GLN A 39 2.25 1.17 8.31
C GLN A 39 1.75 -0.08 7.57
N ILE A 40 0.66 -0.68 8.03
CA ILE A 40 0.04 -1.85 7.39
C ILE A 40 -0.46 -1.48 5.99
N ASN A 41 -1.14 -0.34 5.84
CA ASN A 41 -1.66 0.13 4.56
C ASN A 41 -0.53 0.39 3.55
N SER A 42 0.59 0.96 4.00
CA SER A 42 1.79 1.14 3.18
C SER A 42 2.35 -0.20 2.71
N LEU A 43 2.50 -1.18 3.63
CA LEU A 43 3.00 -2.51 3.29
C LEU A 43 2.08 -3.24 2.29
N LEU A 44 0.77 -3.19 2.51
CA LEU A 44 -0.22 -3.77 1.61
C LEU A 44 -0.13 -3.15 0.21
N THR A 45 0.03 -1.84 0.13
CA THR A 45 0.19 -1.11 -1.14
C THR A 45 1.43 -1.59 -1.90
N VAL A 46 2.56 -1.74 -1.21
CA VAL A 46 3.80 -2.25 -1.81
C VAL A 46 3.63 -3.67 -2.35
N MET A 47 2.98 -4.55 -1.58
CA MET A 47 2.72 -5.92 -2.04
C MET A 47 1.79 -5.97 -3.25
N ALA A 48 0.74 -5.15 -3.25
CA ALA A 48 -0.20 -5.04 -4.36
C ALA A 48 0.50 -4.55 -5.64
N GLN A 49 1.30 -3.47 -5.53
CA GLN A 49 2.08 -2.93 -6.66
C GLN A 49 3.06 -3.97 -7.21
N ARG A 50 3.78 -4.70 -6.33
CA ARG A 50 4.68 -5.77 -6.75
C ARG A 50 3.95 -6.91 -7.45
N GLY A 51 2.74 -7.25 -7.01
CA GLY A 51 1.88 -8.22 -7.69
C GLY A 51 1.52 -7.76 -9.09
N GLN A 52 1.00 -6.54 -9.22
CA GLN A 52 0.62 -5.95 -10.50
C GLN A 52 1.79 -5.86 -11.47
N LYS A 53 2.97 -5.44 -11.00
CA LYS A 53 4.17 -5.33 -11.83
C LYS A 53 4.57 -6.69 -12.41
N ARG A 54 4.54 -7.77 -11.61
CA ARG A 54 4.85 -9.13 -12.09
C ARG A 54 3.88 -9.60 -13.17
N THR A 55 2.58 -9.35 -12.98
CA THR A 55 1.56 -9.71 -14.00
C THR A 55 1.73 -8.91 -15.28
N ALA A 56 2.08 -7.62 -15.17
CA ALA A 56 2.36 -6.77 -16.32
C ALA A 56 3.61 -7.25 -17.08
N GLU A 57 4.71 -7.53 -16.38
CA GLU A 57 5.96 -8.07 -16.96
C GLU A 57 5.73 -9.41 -17.67
N GLU A 58 5.01 -10.36 -17.05
CA GLU A 58 4.71 -11.66 -17.67
C GLU A 58 3.89 -11.50 -18.97
N THR A 59 2.95 -10.56 -18.99
CA THR A 59 2.16 -10.23 -20.18
C THR A 59 3.02 -9.62 -21.29
N GLU A 60 3.92 -8.71 -20.93
CA GLU A 60 4.86 -8.08 -21.85
C GLU A 60 5.84 -9.10 -22.44
N GLU A 61 6.40 -9.98 -21.61
CA GLU A 61 7.26 -11.08 -22.07
C GLU A 61 6.53 -12.00 -23.05
N GLN A 62 5.28 -12.37 -22.75
CA GLN A 62 4.46 -13.19 -23.64
C GLN A 62 4.23 -12.52 -25.00
N ARG A 63 3.92 -11.21 -24.99
CA ARG A 63 3.77 -10.41 -26.22
C ARG A 63 5.08 -10.36 -27.00
N ASN A 64 6.20 -10.12 -26.32
CA ASN A 64 7.52 -10.03 -26.94
C ASN A 64 7.95 -11.37 -27.56
N ARG A 65 7.67 -12.50 -26.90
CA ARG A 65 7.87 -13.84 -27.50
C ARG A 65 7.07 -14.02 -28.78
N GLY A 66 5.80 -13.62 -28.79
CA GLY A 66 4.95 -13.67 -29.97
C GLY A 66 5.49 -12.80 -31.13
N LEU A 67 5.91 -11.58 -30.83
CA LEU A 67 6.51 -10.66 -31.81
C LEU A 67 7.83 -11.20 -32.38
N SER A 68 8.71 -11.73 -31.51
CA SER A 68 9.98 -12.32 -31.90
C SER A 68 9.78 -13.49 -32.88
N HIS A 69 8.83 -14.38 -32.58
CA HIS A 69 8.49 -15.50 -33.45
C HIS A 69 7.97 -15.05 -34.84
N MET A 70 7.15 -13.99 -34.88
CA MET A 70 6.69 -13.43 -36.17
C MET A 70 7.84 -12.79 -36.95
N ALA A 71 8.73 -12.06 -36.28
CA ALA A 71 9.89 -11.45 -36.90
C ALA A 71 10.84 -12.50 -37.49
N GLN A 72 11.09 -13.59 -36.76
CA GLN A 72 11.88 -14.72 -37.23
C GLN A 72 11.27 -15.34 -38.49
N ARG A 73 9.96 -15.67 -38.47
CA ARG A 73 9.28 -16.21 -39.66
C ARG A 73 9.33 -15.26 -40.85
N GLY A 74 9.28 -13.94 -40.60
CA GLY A 74 9.46 -12.93 -41.65
C GLY A 74 10.86 -12.97 -42.27
N LEU A 75 11.90 -13.16 -41.44
CA LEU A 75 13.29 -13.27 -41.90
C LEU A 75 13.52 -14.55 -42.72
N GLU A 76 13.02 -15.69 -42.24
CA GLU A 76 13.11 -16.98 -42.95
C GLU A 76 12.46 -16.94 -44.34
N ARG A 77 11.29 -16.27 -44.46
CA ARG A 77 10.67 -16.07 -45.77
C ARG A 77 11.54 -15.22 -46.70
N LYS A 78 12.16 -14.15 -46.18
CA LYS A 78 13.06 -13.29 -46.95
C LYS A 78 14.30 -14.06 -47.42
N THR A 79 14.89 -14.88 -46.55
CA THR A 79 16.08 -15.68 -46.92
C THR A 79 15.74 -16.77 -47.93
N GLU A 80 14.62 -17.47 -47.76
CA GLU A 80 14.15 -18.49 -48.71
C GLU A 80 13.86 -17.88 -50.10
N VAL A 81 13.18 -16.73 -50.15
CA VAL A 81 12.96 -15.99 -51.42
C VAL A 81 14.28 -15.63 -52.07
N ASN A 82 15.24 -15.09 -51.30
CA ASN A 82 16.57 -14.73 -51.81
C ASN A 82 17.33 -15.95 -52.38
N ARG A 83 17.20 -17.11 -51.72
CA ARG A 83 17.83 -18.36 -52.16
C ARG A 83 17.23 -18.89 -53.46
N ARG A 84 15.92 -18.70 -53.68
CA ARG A 84 15.22 -19.07 -54.92
C ARG A 84 15.59 -18.18 -56.09
N THR A 85 15.76 -16.88 -55.87
CA THR A 85 16.09 -15.91 -56.93
C THR A 85 17.57 -15.93 -57.35
N LYS A 86 18.45 -16.49 -56.52
CA LYS A 86 19.90 -16.64 -56.81
C LYS A 86 20.28 -18.01 -57.36
N LYS A 87 19.30 -18.90 -57.52
CA LYS A 87 19.47 -20.23 -58.11
C LYS A 87 19.06 -20.19 -59.58
#